data_AF-A0A125BEN5-F1
#
_entry.id   AF-A0A125BEN5-F1
#
_cell.length_a   1.000
_cell.length_b   1.000
_cell.length_c   1.000
_cell.angle_alpha   90.00
_cell.angle_beta   90.00
_cell.angle_gamma   90.00
#
_symmetry.space_group_name_H-M   'P 1'
#
loop_
_entity.id
_entity.type
_entity.pdbx_description
1 polymer ?
#
loop_
_entity_poly.entity_id
_entity_poly.type
_entity_poly.pdbx_seq_one_letter_code
_entity_poly.pdbx_strand_id
1 'polypeptide(L)'
;MHIPNHLISRESELEPLSKEEFFRICEFRRRVESFANAMKRYYVGAIAKHAISDDPEVKKATFEANTPDLDHIQNLALKFRFFYADKEPTKIESVISLLRKRAKDEWACNYLNLVRKQYNGLMNGCNMSDSMGHPVSNREIINLWFNSEFFHSDVDKRKKLSDINQSISEQVSLFQLYTAITGVSTQLNSVYAVAHKISSDTNTICTPNHHFRRKSQEKALKTSR
;
A
#
# COMPACT_ATOMS: atom_id res chain seq x y z
N MET A 1 -14.03 12.08 1.39
CA MET A 1 -14.04 10.78 2.13
C MET A 1 -14.29 11.03 3.63
N HIS A 2 -15.10 10.23 4.34
CA HIS A 2 -15.28 10.42 5.80
C HIS A 2 -14.02 9.99 6.56
N ILE A 3 -13.52 10.84 7.46
CA ILE A 3 -12.37 10.54 8.33
C ILE A 3 -12.88 10.36 9.76
N PRO A 4 -12.71 9.17 10.37
CA PRO A 4 -13.06 8.95 11.77
C PRO A 4 -12.26 9.84 12.73
N ASN A 5 -12.93 10.40 13.75
CA ASN A 5 -12.32 11.31 14.73
C ASN A 5 -11.07 10.74 15.44
N HIS A 6 -11.05 9.43 15.68
CA HIS A 6 -9.91 8.76 16.34
C HIS A 6 -8.63 8.75 15.49
N LEU A 7 -8.73 8.96 14.17
CA LEU A 7 -7.56 9.07 13.28
C LEU A 7 -6.95 10.48 13.25
N ILE A 8 -7.63 11.48 13.83
CA ILE A 8 -7.28 12.89 13.72
C ILE A 8 -7.24 13.60 15.08
N SER A 9 -7.00 12.85 16.16
CA SER A 9 -7.13 13.33 17.54
C SER A 9 -6.04 14.32 17.97
N ARG A 10 -4.86 14.30 17.34
CA ARG A 10 -3.75 15.21 17.65
C ARG A 10 -3.35 16.01 16.43
N GLU A 11 -3.28 17.32 16.59
CA GLU A 11 -2.75 18.23 15.57
C GLU A 11 -1.26 18.45 15.77
N SER A 12 -0.53 18.56 14.68
CA SER A 12 0.89 18.89 14.68
C SER A 12 1.17 19.93 13.61
N GLU A 13 2.00 20.92 13.95
CA GLU A 13 2.46 21.90 13.01
C GLU A 13 3.36 21.27 11.95
N LEU A 14 3.20 21.75 10.73
CA LEU A 14 4.05 21.47 9.58
C LEU A 14 4.82 22.76 9.24
N GLU A 15 6.08 22.62 8.85
CA GLU A 15 6.76 23.68 8.12
C GLU A 15 5.97 24.05 6.84
N PRO A 16 5.98 25.33 6.44
CA PRO A 16 5.34 25.76 5.20
C PRO A 16 5.79 24.93 3.99
N LEU A 17 4.82 24.43 3.24
CA LEU A 17 5.07 23.71 2.00
C LEU A 17 5.33 24.69 0.86
N SER A 18 6.25 24.33 -0.03
CA SER A 18 6.33 24.99 -1.35
C SER A 18 5.06 24.73 -2.16
N LYS A 19 4.80 25.57 -3.18
CA LYS A 19 3.64 25.39 -4.08
C LYS A 19 3.60 24.00 -4.72
N GLU A 20 4.76 23.50 -5.11
CA GLU A 20 4.93 22.18 -5.70
C GLU A 20 4.61 21.06 -4.69
N GLU A 21 5.14 21.14 -3.47
CA GLU A 21 4.83 20.16 -2.41
C GLU A 21 3.34 20.16 -2.06
N PHE A 22 2.73 21.35 -1.95
CA PHE A 22 1.29 21.49 -1.71
C PHE A 22 0.47 20.85 -2.83
N PHE A 23 0.82 21.11 -4.10
CA PHE A 23 0.17 20.48 -5.26
C PHE A 23 0.22 18.95 -5.18
N ARG A 24 1.38 18.37 -4.82
CA ARG A 24 1.53 16.92 -4.66
C ARG A 24 0.62 16.34 -3.59
N ILE A 25 0.45 17.03 -2.45
CA ILE A 25 -0.47 16.62 -1.39
C ILE A 25 -1.93 16.68 -1.86
N CYS A 26 -2.32 17.75 -2.55
CA CYS A 26 -3.66 17.88 -3.12
C CYS A 26 -3.96 16.78 -4.14
N GLU A 27 -3.01 16.51 -5.03
CA GLU A 27 -3.15 15.47 -6.05
C GLU A 27 -3.17 14.07 -5.42
N PHE A 28 -2.36 13.81 -4.39
CA PHE A 28 -2.43 12.57 -3.64
C PHE A 28 -3.83 12.37 -3.02
N ARG A 29 -4.37 13.39 -2.34
CA ARG A 29 -5.72 13.31 -1.75
C ARG A 29 -6.78 13.00 -2.80
N ARG A 30 -6.78 13.73 -3.92
CA ARG A 30 -7.71 13.52 -5.03
C ARG A 30 -7.64 12.09 -5.58
N ARG A 31 -6.42 11.56 -5.76
CA ARG A 31 -6.21 10.19 -6.24
C ARG A 31 -6.69 9.16 -5.22
N VAL A 32 -6.46 9.37 -3.91
CA VAL A 32 -6.95 8.45 -2.87
C VAL A 32 -8.48 8.40 -2.87
N GLU A 33 -9.16 9.53 -3.02
CA GLU A 33 -10.62 9.55 -3.14
C GLU A 33 -11.10 8.81 -4.40
N SER A 34 -10.41 9.00 -5.54
CA SER A 34 -10.72 8.26 -6.76
C SER A 34 -10.51 6.75 -6.59
N PHE A 35 -9.45 6.32 -5.90
CA PHE A 35 -9.19 4.92 -5.60
C PHE A 35 -10.21 4.35 -4.61
N ALA A 36 -10.59 5.10 -3.57
CA ALA A 36 -11.63 4.69 -2.62
C ALA A 36 -12.99 4.52 -3.30
N ASN A 37 -13.33 5.36 -4.27
CA ASN A 37 -14.54 5.18 -5.08
C ASN A 37 -14.47 3.93 -5.98
N ALA A 38 -13.30 3.64 -6.56
CA ALA A 38 -13.10 2.40 -7.30
C ALA A 38 -13.21 1.17 -6.39
N MET A 39 -12.62 1.21 -5.19
CA MET A 39 -12.76 0.18 -4.17
C MET A 39 -14.23 -0.10 -3.85
N LYS A 40 -15.06 0.93 -3.63
CA LYS A 40 -16.50 0.72 -3.36
C LYS A 40 -17.24 -0.01 -4.49
N ARG A 41 -16.77 0.12 -5.74
CA ARG A 41 -17.43 -0.44 -6.92
C ARG A 41 -16.93 -1.84 -7.27
N TYR A 42 -15.63 -2.07 -7.13
CA TYR A 42 -14.95 -3.25 -7.69
C TYR A 42 -14.38 -4.18 -6.62
N TYR A 43 -14.40 -3.79 -5.35
CA TYR A 43 -13.93 -4.66 -4.27
C TYR A 43 -14.94 -5.77 -3.97
N VAL A 44 -14.43 -6.99 -3.93
CA VAL A 44 -15.08 -8.18 -3.36
C VAL A 44 -14.21 -8.69 -2.22
N GLY A 45 -14.81 -9.02 -1.07
CA GLY A 45 -14.05 -9.51 0.09
C GLY A 45 -13.21 -10.73 -0.26
N ALA A 46 -11.88 -10.63 -0.19
CA ALA A 46 -10.98 -11.66 -0.70
C ALA A 46 -10.97 -12.92 0.21
N ILE A 47 -11.35 -14.07 -0.34
CA ILE A 47 -11.36 -15.36 0.32
C ILE A 47 -10.72 -16.38 -0.63
N ALA A 48 -9.78 -17.15 -0.12
CA ALA A 48 -9.16 -18.27 -0.83
C ALA A 48 -9.08 -19.49 0.08
N LYS A 49 -9.11 -20.68 -0.53
CA LYS A 49 -8.85 -21.97 0.11
C LYS A 49 -7.99 -22.83 -0.83
N HIS A 50 -7.21 -23.72 -0.26
CA HIS A 50 -6.49 -24.79 -0.96
C HIS A 50 -6.26 -25.94 0.01
N ALA A 51 -5.92 -27.13 -0.50
CA ALA A 51 -5.58 -28.26 0.36
C ALA A 51 -4.34 -27.97 1.22
N ILE A 52 -4.31 -28.53 2.43
CA ILE A 52 -3.11 -28.60 3.26
C ILE A 52 -2.32 -29.82 2.76
N SER A 53 -1.23 -29.56 2.05
CA SER A 53 -0.34 -30.56 1.47
C SER A 53 1.08 -29.99 1.44
N ASP A 54 2.10 -30.84 1.31
CA ASP A 54 3.45 -30.37 0.97
C ASP A 54 3.69 -30.34 -0.54
N ASP A 55 2.82 -31.00 -1.32
CA ASP A 55 2.89 -31.06 -2.78
C ASP A 55 2.31 -29.77 -3.42
N PRO A 56 3.14 -28.96 -4.12
CA PRO A 56 2.69 -27.75 -4.81
C PRO A 56 1.62 -28.02 -5.87
N GLU A 57 1.68 -29.14 -6.59
CA GLU A 57 0.70 -29.46 -7.64
C GLU A 57 -0.69 -29.74 -7.05
N VAL A 58 -0.74 -30.42 -5.90
CA VAL A 58 -1.99 -30.62 -5.15
C VAL A 58 -2.56 -29.29 -4.66
N LYS A 59 -1.72 -28.38 -4.15
CA LYS A 59 -2.18 -27.06 -3.72
C LYS A 59 -2.72 -26.23 -4.88
N LYS A 60 -2.04 -26.23 -6.03
CA LYS A 60 -2.50 -25.56 -7.25
C LYS A 60 -3.84 -26.10 -7.72
N ALA A 61 -3.95 -27.43 -7.83
CA ALA A 61 -5.14 -28.10 -8.34
C ALA A 61 -6.37 -27.92 -7.44
N THR A 62 -6.17 -27.58 -6.16
CA THR A 62 -7.24 -27.39 -5.18
C THR A 62 -7.46 -25.93 -4.80
N PHE A 63 -6.74 -25.00 -5.42
CA PHE A 63 -6.91 -23.58 -5.14
C PHE A 63 -8.25 -23.08 -5.66
N GLU A 64 -9.03 -22.51 -4.76
CA GLU A 64 -10.28 -21.82 -5.08
C GLU A 64 -10.27 -20.46 -4.38
N ALA A 65 -10.60 -19.42 -5.14
CA ALA A 65 -10.73 -18.08 -4.59
C ALA A 65 -11.87 -17.33 -5.28
N ASN A 66 -12.51 -16.43 -4.55
CA ASN A 66 -13.51 -15.52 -5.11
C ASN A 66 -12.87 -14.29 -5.79
N THR A 67 -11.80 -14.55 -6.56
CA THR A 67 -11.09 -13.53 -7.33
C THR A 67 -12.07 -12.80 -8.25
N PRO A 68 -12.15 -11.46 -8.20
CA PRO A 68 -12.99 -10.71 -9.13
C PRO A 68 -12.56 -10.91 -10.58
N ASP A 69 -13.46 -10.59 -11.51
CA ASP A 69 -13.15 -10.56 -12.94
C ASP A 69 -11.95 -9.67 -13.24
N LEU A 70 -11.20 -10.04 -14.29
CA LEU A 70 -9.97 -9.36 -14.69
C LEU A 70 -10.19 -7.85 -14.89
N ASP A 71 -11.30 -7.46 -15.51
CA ASP A 71 -11.67 -6.06 -15.73
C ASP A 71 -11.81 -5.28 -14.41
N HIS A 72 -12.35 -5.89 -13.35
CA HIS A 72 -12.45 -5.25 -12.04
C HIS A 72 -11.06 -5.02 -11.43
N ILE A 73 -10.16 -6.00 -11.55
CA ILE A 73 -8.80 -5.91 -11.07
C ILE A 73 -8.02 -4.84 -11.86
N GLN A 74 -8.16 -4.80 -13.18
CA GLN A 74 -7.53 -3.81 -14.04
C GLN A 74 -8.03 -2.39 -13.74
N ASN A 75 -9.33 -2.23 -13.47
CA ASN A 75 -9.90 -0.94 -13.07
C ASN A 75 -9.33 -0.45 -11.73
N LEU A 76 -9.15 -1.34 -10.75
CA LEU A 76 -8.47 -1.01 -9.49
C LEU A 76 -6.99 -0.68 -9.71
N ALA A 77 -6.29 -1.48 -10.51
CA ALA A 77 -4.89 -1.27 -10.86
C ALA A 77 -4.64 0.10 -11.51
N LEU A 78 -5.53 0.51 -12.42
CA LEU A 78 -5.44 1.79 -13.13
C LEU A 78 -5.44 2.99 -12.16
N LYS A 79 -6.19 2.88 -11.07
CA LYS A 79 -6.23 3.89 -10.01
C LYS A 79 -5.08 3.74 -9.03
N PHE A 80 -4.67 2.51 -8.75
CA PHE A 80 -3.61 2.22 -7.79
C PHE A 80 -2.20 2.61 -8.27
N ARG A 81 -1.92 2.51 -9.58
CA ARG A 81 -0.57 2.71 -10.16
C ARG A 81 0.13 4.00 -9.72
N PHE A 82 -0.64 5.05 -9.47
CA PHE A 82 -0.17 6.35 -9.03
C PHE A 82 0.46 6.37 -7.63
N PHE A 83 0.18 5.38 -6.80
CA PHE A 83 0.73 5.27 -5.44
C PHE A 83 1.95 4.37 -5.36
N TYR A 84 2.25 3.66 -6.44
CA TYR A 84 3.27 2.62 -6.49
C TYR A 84 4.46 3.02 -7.37
N ALA A 85 4.19 3.55 -8.57
CA ALA A 85 5.22 3.76 -9.59
C ALA A 85 6.26 4.82 -9.15
N ASP A 86 7.54 4.55 -9.42
CA ASP A 86 8.67 5.34 -8.89
C ASP A 86 8.67 6.81 -9.31
N LYS A 87 8.20 7.11 -10.52
CA LYS A 87 8.18 8.46 -11.08
C LYS A 87 6.92 9.26 -10.70
N GLU A 88 6.00 8.66 -9.95
CA GLU A 88 4.75 9.32 -9.59
C GLU A 88 4.93 10.23 -8.38
N PRO A 89 4.54 11.52 -8.46
CA PRO A 89 4.65 12.44 -7.33
C PRO A 89 3.78 12.02 -6.14
N THR A 90 2.75 11.22 -6.39
CA THR A 90 1.82 10.70 -5.37
C THR A 90 2.19 9.32 -4.86
N LYS A 91 3.37 8.81 -5.21
CA LYS A 91 3.87 7.56 -4.62
C LYS A 91 3.83 7.67 -3.10
N ILE A 92 3.27 6.66 -2.43
CA ILE A 92 2.93 6.75 -1.01
C ILE A 92 4.19 6.99 -0.14
N GLU A 93 5.31 6.34 -0.44
CA GLU A 93 6.55 6.55 0.31
C GLU A 93 7.10 7.96 0.12
N SER A 94 6.91 8.57 -1.06
CA SER A 94 7.32 9.94 -1.36
C SER A 94 6.47 10.94 -0.57
N VAL A 95 5.16 10.76 -0.54
CA VAL A 95 4.23 11.60 0.24
C VAL A 95 4.51 11.49 1.74
N ILE A 96 4.70 10.27 2.26
CA ILE A 96 5.08 10.07 3.66
C ILE A 96 6.41 10.75 3.98
N SER A 97 7.41 10.63 3.09
CA SER A 97 8.72 11.24 3.29
C SER A 97 8.64 12.77 3.32
N LEU A 98 7.81 13.35 2.45
CA LEU A 98 7.53 14.79 2.43
C LEU A 98 6.91 15.24 3.76
N LEU A 99 5.79 14.64 4.16
CA LEU A 99 5.09 15.00 5.41
C LEU A 99 6.01 14.86 6.63
N ARG A 100 6.79 13.77 6.69
CA ARG A 100 7.75 13.52 7.77
C ARG A 100 8.86 14.56 7.81
N LYS A 101 9.38 15.00 6.66
CA LYS A 101 10.44 16.01 6.59
C LYS A 101 9.97 17.36 7.11
N ARG A 102 8.69 17.67 6.94
CA ARG A 102 8.09 18.97 7.27
C ARG A 102 7.42 19.00 8.64
N ALA A 103 7.08 17.84 9.22
CA ALA A 103 6.48 17.77 10.54
C ALA A 103 7.47 18.25 11.63
N LYS A 104 7.03 19.17 12.48
CA LYS A 104 7.83 19.68 13.60
C LYS A 104 7.79 18.78 14.84
N ASP A 105 6.77 17.94 14.96
CA ASP A 105 6.54 17.07 16.12
C ASP A 105 7.06 15.64 15.85
N GLU A 106 7.82 15.09 16.81
CA GLU A 106 8.30 13.71 16.78
C GLU A 106 7.13 12.71 16.79
N TRP A 107 6.01 13.06 17.43
CA TRP A 107 4.81 12.23 17.43
C TRP A 107 4.33 11.93 16.02
N ALA A 108 4.10 12.98 15.22
CA ALA A 108 3.64 12.84 13.85
C ALA A 108 4.66 12.09 12.98
N CYS A 109 5.95 12.35 13.20
CA CYS A 109 7.02 11.58 12.55
C CYS A 109 6.95 10.09 12.86
N ASN A 110 6.70 9.71 14.12
CA ASN A 110 6.60 8.32 14.54
C ASN A 110 5.38 7.62 13.94
N TYR A 111 4.23 8.29 13.86
CA TYR A 111 3.06 7.76 13.15
C TYR A 111 3.36 7.50 11.67
N LEU A 112 3.92 8.50 10.97
CA LEU A 112 4.26 8.39 9.56
C LEU A 112 5.27 7.26 9.29
N ASN A 113 6.25 7.09 10.18
CA ASN A 113 7.19 5.97 10.12
C ASN A 113 6.49 4.60 10.27
N LEU A 114 5.51 4.50 11.18
CA LEU A 114 4.71 3.29 11.35
C LEU A 114 3.91 2.98 10.08
N VAL A 115 3.19 3.95 9.54
CA VAL A 115 2.39 3.77 8.31
C VAL A 115 3.29 3.33 7.15
N ARG A 116 4.48 3.93 7.00
CA ARG A 116 5.48 3.50 6.02
C ARG A 116 5.94 2.07 6.24
N LYS A 117 6.23 1.69 7.50
CA LYS A 117 6.65 0.33 7.84
C LYS A 117 5.55 -0.69 7.51
N GLN A 118 4.30 -0.39 7.83
CA GLN A 118 3.16 -1.24 7.51
C GLN A 118 2.98 -1.40 6.00
N TYR A 119 3.02 -0.30 5.25
CA TYR A 119 2.96 -0.33 3.78
C TYR A 119 4.08 -1.20 3.18
N ASN A 120 5.32 -1.00 3.63
CA ASN A 120 6.46 -1.80 3.17
C ASN A 120 6.30 -3.28 3.54
N GLY A 121 5.76 -3.59 4.73
CA GLY A 121 5.46 -4.96 5.13
C GLY A 121 4.45 -5.63 4.19
N LEU A 122 3.38 -4.91 3.81
CA LEU A 122 2.42 -5.40 2.82
C LEU A 122 3.06 -5.60 1.44
N MET A 123 3.88 -4.66 0.99
CA MET A 123 4.54 -4.74 -0.33
C MET A 123 5.60 -5.84 -0.40
N ASN A 124 6.26 -6.16 0.71
CA ASN A 124 7.26 -7.22 0.79
C ASN A 124 6.66 -8.59 1.13
N GLY A 125 5.39 -8.64 1.55
CA GLY A 125 4.67 -9.88 1.84
C GLY A 125 4.50 -10.73 0.58
N CYS A 126 4.44 -12.05 0.77
CA CYS A 126 4.33 -13.04 -0.31
C CYS A 126 3.36 -14.19 0.02
N ASN A 127 2.53 -14.06 1.07
CA ASN A 127 1.77 -15.13 1.71
C ASN A 127 1.06 -16.11 0.75
N MET A 128 0.47 -15.61 -0.36
CA MET A 128 -0.24 -16.46 -1.32
C MET A 128 0.73 -17.32 -2.14
N SER A 129 1.68 -16.70 -2.83
CA SER A 129 2.71 -17.43 -3.57
C SER A 129 3.62 -18.31 -2.68
N ASP A 130 3.89 -17.88 -1.44
CA ASP A 130 4.66 -18.64 -0.46
C ASP A 130 3.92 -19.91 -0.01
N SER A 131 2.59 -19.83 0.19
CA SER A 131 1.81 -21.02 0.51
C SER A 131 1.83 -22.06 -0.62
N MET A 132 2.06 -21.61 -1.86
CA MET A 132 2.25 -22.46 -3.05
C MET A 132 3.70 -22.93 -3.26
N GLY A 133 4.63 -22.59 -2.36
CA GLY A 133 6.03 -23.03 -2.42
C GLY A 133 6.91 -22.24 -3.38
N HIS A 134 6.43 -21.10 -3.89
CA HIS A 134 7.19 -20.23 -4.78
C HIS A 134 7.02 -18.76 -4.37
N PRO A 135 7.71 -18.29 -3.32
CA PRO A 135 7.48 -16.97 -2.75
C PRO A 135 7.85 -15.83 -3.71
N VAL A 136 6.86 -15.00 -4.04
CA VAL A 136 6.99 -13.78 -4.84
C VAL A 136 6.41 -12.61 -4.06
N SER A 137 7.17 -11.53 -3.90
CA SER A 137 6.67 -10.36 -3.15
C SER A 137 5.51 -9.67 -3.88
N ASN A 138 4.61 -9.06 -3.11
CA ASN A 138 3.51 -8.25 -3.68
C ASN A 138 4.01 -7.14 -4.61
N ARG A 139 5.14 -6.49 -4.26
CA ARG A 139 5.78 -5.48 -5.11
C ARG A 139 6.22 -6.05 -6.46
N GLU A 140 6.76 -7.27 -6.47
CA GLU A 140 7.17 -7.98 -7.68
C GLU A 140 5.95 -8.40 -8.51
N ILE A 141 4.92 -8.99 -7.90
CA ILE A 141 3.67 -9.37 -8.59
C ILE A 141 3.01 -8.15 -9.25
N ILE A 142 2.91 -7.03 -8.54
CA ILE A 142 2.40 -5.77 -9.11
C ILE A 142 3.25 -5.33 -10.30
N ASN A 143 4.58 -5.32 -10.15
CA ASN A 143 5.50 -4.93 -11.21
C ASN A 143 5.30 -5.77 -12.48
N LEU A 144 5.19 -7.09 -12.32
CA LEU A 144 5.03 -8.01 -13.44
C LEU A 144 3.71 -7.76 -14.16
N TRP A 145 2.59 -7.85 -13.47
CA TRP A 145 1.27 -7.64 -14.09
C TRP A 145 1.12 -6.26 -14.73
N PHE A 146 1.60 -5.21 -14.06
CA PHE A 146 1.48 -3.83 -14.56
C PHE A 146 2.25 -3.62 -15.85
N ASN A 147 3.42 -4.24 -15.97
CA ASN A 147 4.30 -3.99 -17.09
C ASN A 147 4.25 -5.06 -18.20
N SER A 148 3.56 -6.19 -17.99
CA SER A 148 3.40 -7.25 -19.00
C SER A 148 2.03 -7.27 -19.66
N GLU A 149 0.97 -7.15 -18.84
CA GLU A 149 -0.41 -7.37 -19.27
C GLU A 149 -1.28 -6.10 -19.14
N PHE A 150 -1.14 -5.29 -18.09
CA PHE A 150 -2.11 -4.22 -17.81
C PHE A 150 -1.82 -2.87 -18.47
N PHE A 151 -0.56 -2.43 -18.50
CA PHE A 151 -0.22 -1.06 -18.96
C PHE A 151 0.94 -0.99 -19.95
N HIS A 152 1.79 -2.00 -19.97
CA HIS A 152 2.92 -2.10 -20.89
C HIS A 152 3.01 -3.52 -21.44
N SER A 153 3.78 -3.70 -22.51
CA SER A 153 4.03 -5.00 -23.14
C SER A 153 5.52 -5.36 -23.07
N ASP A 154 6.08 -5.29 -21.86
CA ASP A 154 7.47 -5.66 -21.58
C ASP A 154 7.62 -7.18 -21.70
N VAL A 155 8.37 -7.61 -22.73
CA VAL A 155 8.54 -9.02 -23.09
C VAL A 155 9.23 -9.82 -21.98
N ASP A 156 10.24 -9.24 -21.33
CA ASP A 156 11.00 -9.90 -20.27
C ASP A 156 10.12 -10.12 -19.04
N LYS A 157 9.32 -9.11 -18.68
CA LYS A 157 8.37 -9.24 -17.56
C LYS A 157 7.22 -10.19 -17.89
N ARG A 158 6.76 -10.25 -19.15
CA ARG A 158 5.75 -11.24 -19.57
C ARG A 158 6.27 -12.66 -19.44
N LYS A 159 7.50 -12.91 -19.89
CA LYS A 159 8.14 -14.21 -19.71
C LYS A 159 8.24 -14.59 -18.24
N LYS A 160 8.73 -13.68 -17.39
CA LYS A 160 8.83 -13.91 -15.95
C LYS A 160 7.47 -14.16 -15.28
N LEU A 161 6.42 -13.43 -15.68
CA LEU A 161 5.06 -13.69 -15.21
C LEU A 161 4.55 -15.07 -15.63
N SER A 162 4.81 -15.48 -16.88
CA SER A 162 4.48 -16.81 -17.38
C SER A 162 5.17 -17.91 -16.55
N ASP A 163 6.45 -17.76 -16.24
CA ASP A 163 7.20 -18.73 -15.43
C ASP A 163 6.61 -18.86 -14.01
N ILE A 164 6.20 -17.74 -13.40
CA ILE A 164 5.50 -17.72 -12.11
C ILE A 164 4.13 -18.40 -12.24
N ASN A 165 3.36 -18.10 -13.29
CA ASN A 165 2.04 -18.69 -13.50
C ASN A 165 2.12 -20.20 -13.71
N GLN A 166 3.18 -20.73 -14.32
CA GLN A 166 3.44 -22.18 -14.35
C GLN A 166 3.75 -22.72 -12.95
N SER A 167 4.46 -21.93 -12.14
CA SER A 167 4.89 -22.31 -10.80
C SER A 167 3.81 -22.23 -9.73
N ILE A 168 2.78 -21.38 -9.86
CA ILE A 168 1.71 -21.22 -8.83
C ILE A 168 0.28 -21.18 -9.39
N SER A 169 0.08 -21.31 -10.70
CA SER A 169 -1.13 -20.96 -11.46
C SER A 169 -1.36 -19.46 -11.63
N GLU A 170 -1.94 -19.09 -12.77
CA GLU A 170 -2.35 -17.70 -13.04
C GLU A 170 -3.36 -17.19 -12.02
N GLN A 171 -4.32 -18.04 -11.63
CA GLN A 171 -5.38 -17.69 -10.67
C GLN A 171 -4.80 -17.25 -9.31
N VAL A 172 -3.78 -17.95 -8.81
CA VAL A 172 -3.10 -17.57 -7.56
C VAL A 172 -2.38 -16.23 -7.72
N SER A 173 -1.63 -16.06 -8.82
CA SER A 173 -0.89 -14.82 -9.05
C SER A 173 -1.83 -13.60 -9.18
N LEU A 174 -2.98 -13.77 -9.82
CA LEU A 174 -4.00 -12.74 -10.02
C LEU A 174 -4.71 -12.42 -8.70
N PHE A 175 -5.02 -13.44 -7.90
CA PHE A 175 -5.54 -13.24 -6.55
C PHE A 175 -4.54 -12.51 -5.64
N GLN A 176 -3.25 -12.83 -5.73
CA GLN A 176 -2.21 -12.11 -5.02
C GLN A 176 -2.10 -10.65 -5.48
N LEU A 177 -2.15 -10.38 -6.79
CA LEU A 177 -2.20 -9.02 -7.31
C LEU A 177 -3.39 -8.24 -6.73
N TYR A 178 -4.56 -8.85 -6.75
CA TYR A 178 -5.80 -8.26 -6.24
C TYR A 178 -5.69 -7.92 -4.75
N THR A 179 -5.24 -8.87 -3.92
CA THR A 179 -5.05 -8.64 -2.47
C THR A 179 -3.94 -7.64 -2.17
N ALA A 180 -2.89 -7.59 -2.98
CA ALA A 180 -1.82 -6.59 -2.86
C ALA A 180 -2.32 -5.16 -3.14
N ILE A 181 -3.14 -4.97 -4.18
CA ILE A 181 -3.71 -3.66 -4.53
C ILE A 181 -4.73 -3.22 -3.48
N THR A 182 -5.62 -4.10 -3.06
CA THR A 182 -6.71 -3.76 -2.13
C THR A 182 -6.22 -3.63 -0.68
N GLY A 183 -5.22 -4.43 -0.29
CA GLY A 183 -4.69 -4.48 1.07
C GLY A 183 -4.01 -3.20 1.55
N VAL A 184 -3.55 -2.34 0.65
CA VAL A 184 -2.91 -1.06 1.01
C VAL A 184 -3.89 0.10 1.26
N SER A 185 -5.18 -0.13 1.06
CA SER A 185 -6.22 0.90 1.22
C SER A 185 -6.18 1.54 2.60
N THR A 186 -5.90 0.76 3.65
CA THR A 186 -5.72 1.26 5.02
C THR A 186 -4.59 2.29 5.10
N GLN A 187 -3.42 2.01 4.53
CA GLN A 187 -2.28 2.93 4.58
C GLN A 187 -2.53 4.19 3.74
N LEU A 188 -3.19 4.07 2.59
CA LEU A 188 -3.60 5.23 1.79
C LEU A 188 -4.56 6.13 2.58
N ASN A 189 -5.56 5.53 3.24
CA ASN A 189 -6.52 6.24 4.08
C ASN A 189 -5.85 6.89 5.30
N SER A 190 -4.87 6.23 5.92
CA SER A 190 -4.08 6.82 7.01
C SER A 190 -3.32 8.06 6.55
N VAL A 191 -2.59 8.00 5.43
CA VAL A 191 -1.86 9.18 4.91
C VAL A 191 -2.82 10.29 4.48
N TYR A 192 -3.95 9.93 3.87
CA TYR A 192 -5.01 10.90 3.54
C TYR A 192 -5.53 11.62 4.79
N ALA A 193 -5.86 10.86 5.84
CA ALA A 193 -6.31 11.41 7.11
C ALA A 193 -5.25 12.32 7.75
N VAL A 194 -3.96 11.99 7.61
CA VAL A 194 -2.90 12.86 8.11
C VAL A 194 -2.87 14.21 7.40
N ALA A 195 -2.97 14.20 6.07
CA ALA A 195 -2.84 15.39 5.24
C ALA A 195 -4.15 16.19 5.05
N HIS A 196 -5.27 15.78 5.66
CA HIS A 196 -6.58 16.31 5.29
C HIS A 196 -6.77 17.80 5.57
N LYS A 197 -6.16 18.34 6.64
CA LYS A 197 -6.22 19.78 7.00
C LYS A 197 -5.20 20.65 6.29
N ILE A 198 -4.30 20.09 5.47
CA ILE A 198 -3.33 20.91 4.73
C ILE A 198 -4.09 21.74 3.68
N SER A 199 -3.96 23.07 3.77
CA SER A 199 -4.52 24.05 2.82
C SER A 199 -3.50 25.16 2.55
N SER A 200 -3.88 26.17 1.74
CA SER A 200 -3.08 27.38 1.52
C SER A 200 -2.76 28.13 2.81
N ASP A 201 -3.68 28.08 3.77
CA ASP A 201 -3.67 28.90 4.98
C ASP A 201 -3.39 28.08 6.25
N THR A 202 -3.41 26.74 6.13
CA THR A 202 -3.23 25.82 7.25
C THR A 202 -2.13 24.80 6.96
N ASN A 203 -1.04 24.91 7.71
CA ASN A 203 0.09 23.97 7.68
C ASN A 203 0.02 23.03 8.90
N THR A 204 -1.11 22.34 9.06
CA THR A 204 -1.29 21.37 10.14
C THR A 204 -1.61 20.00 9.57
N ILE A 205 -1.08 18.98 10.25
CA ILE A 205 -1.42 17.57 10.02
C ILE A 205 -2.06 16.99 11.27
N CYS A 206 -2.87 15.96 11.06
CA CYS A 206 -3.59 15.29 12.15
C CYS A 206 -3.11 13.85 12.29
N THR A 207 -2.97 13.34 13.51
CA THR A 207 -2.59 11.94 13.74
C THR A 207 -3.47 11.32 14.83
N PRO A 208 -3.62 9.99 14.85
CA PRO A 208 -4.30 9.32 15.95
C PRO A 208 -3.48 9.42 17.24
N ASN A 209 -4.15 9.14 18.35
CA ASN A 209 -3.44 8.88 19.59
C ASN A 209 -2.66 7.56 19.49
N HIS A 210 -1.36 7.57 19.83
CA HIS A 210 -0.52 6.37 19.77
C HIS A 210 0.64 6.36 20.77
N HIS A 211 1.06 5.20 21.26
CA HIS A 211 2.16 5.11 22.24
C HIS A 211 3.51 4.68 21.63
N PHE A 212 3.71 4.86 20.32
CA PHE A 212 4.94 4.42 19.65
C PHE A 212 6.12 5.32 20.04
N ARG A 213 6.91 4.90 21.03
CA ARG A 213 8.22 5.48 21.34
C ARG A 213 9.31 4.86 20.46
N ARG A 214 10.27 5.69 20.04
CA ARG A 214 11.48 5.27 19.34
C ARG A 214 12.33 4.44 20.33
N LYS A 215 12.60 3.16 20.02
CA LYS A 215 13.42 2.25 20.85
C LYS A 215 14.83 2.78 21.20
N SER A 216 15.29 3.85 20.54
CA SER A 216 16.57 4.50 20.85
C SER A 216 16.62 5.16 22.25
N GLN A 217 15.47 5.51 22.84
CA GLN A 217 15.44 6.11 24.19
C GLN A 217 15.38 5.07 25.33
N GLU A 218 14.94 3.83 25.06
CA GLU A 218 14.94 2.77 26.08
C GLU A 218 16.33 2.23 26.40
N LYS A 219 17.27 2.27 25.44
CA LYS A 219 18.67 1.93 25.72
C LYS A 219 19.35 2.97 26.60
N ALA A 220 19.05 4.27 26.41
CA ALA A 220 19.62 5.34 27.24
C ALA A 220 19.11 5.32 28.69
N LEU A 221 17.85 4.91 28.93
CA LEU A 221 17.33 4.75 30.29
C LEU A 221 17.84 3.49 31.01
N LYS A 222 18.25 2.45 30.27
CA LYS A 222 18.77 1.19 30.84
C LYS A 222 20.27 1.21 31.15
N THR A 223 21.02 2.16 30.61
CA THR A 223 22.45 2.36 30.93
C THR A 223 22.72 3.39 32.03
N SER A 224 21.66 4.02 32.57
CA SER A 224 21.75 5.00 33.66
C SER A 224 21.12 4.51 34.96
N ARG A 225 21.04 3.19 35.16
CA ARG A 225 20.67 2.55 36.43
C ARG A 225 21.74 1.56 36.84
#